data_AF-A0AAD7G895-F1
#
_entry.id   AF-A0AAD7G895-F1
#
_cell.length_a   1.000
_cell.length_b   1.000
_cell.length_c   1.000
_cell.angle_alpha   90.00
_cell.angle_beta   90.00
_cell.angle_gamma   90.00
#
_symmetry.space_group_name_H-M   'P 1'
#
loop_
_entity.id
_entity.type
_entity.pdbx_description
1 polymer ?
#
loop_
_entity_poly.entity_id
_entity_poly.type
_entity_poly.pdbx_seq_one_letter_code
_entity_poly.pdbx_strand_id
1 'polypeptide(L)'
;EYQSFTMYKRVDKKVCPMSTTFSLDYEVRCIIPRDPIEMLLVLPFCEPPFQPRERLSYECLKLLNINPDGFLSKEEEKLFIHIMFLNQDVLAFKDSERGTFKDEYFSPYKIVTIP
;
A
#
# COMPACT_ATOMS: atom_id res chain seq x y z
N GLU A 1 47.81 0.51 -0.13
CA GLU A 1 46.72 -0.20 -0.85
C GLU A 1 46.36 0.59 -2.09
N TYR A 2 46.32 -0.03 -3.28
CA TYR A 2 46.00 0.67 -4.53
C TYR A 2 44.49 0.78 -4.71
N GLN A 3 43.96 1.99 -4.59
CA GLN A 3 42.56 2.28 -4.81
C GLN A 3 42.33 2.46 -6.33
N SER A 4 41.91 1.39 -6.99
CA SER A 4 41.52 1.46 -8.42
C SER A 4 40.08 1.96 -8.53
N PHE A 5 39.90 3.13 -9.15
CA PHE A 5 38.58 3.68 -9.47
C PHE A 5 38.07 3.06 -10.77
N THR A 6 37.55 1.83 -10.72
CA THR A 6 36.81 1.21 -11.83
C THR A 6 35.32 1.45 -11.66
N MET A 7 34.60 1.60 -12.78
CA MET A 7 33.14 1.82 -12.80
C MET A 7 32.35 0.69 -12.11
N TYR A 8 32.91 -0.52 -12.05
CA TYR A 8 32.31 -1.69 -11.42
C TYR A 8 33.08 -2.14 -10.17
N LYS A 9 32.32 -2.63 -9.17
CA LYS A 9 32.89 -3.34 -8.01
C LYS A 9 33.60 -4.60 -8.50
N ARG A 10 34.82 -4.83 -8.01
CA ARG A 10 35.57 -6.05 -8.32
C ARG A 10 34.86 -7.28 -7.76
N VAL A 11 35.10 -8.44 -8.38
CA VAL A 11 34.46 -9.72 -8.02
C VAL A 11 34.72 -10.08 -6.56
N ASP A 12 35.94 -9.86 -6.06
CA ASP A 12 36.37 -10.09 -4.67
C ASP A 12 35.69 -9.17 -3.64
N LYS A 13 34.99 -8.13 -4.08
CA LYS A 13 34.25 -7.19 -3.23
C LYS A 13 32.73 -7.26 -3.47
N LYS A 14 32.27 -8.28 -4.19
CA LYS A 14 30.87 -8.39 -4.61
C LYS A 14 30.09 -9.24 -3.62
N VAL A 15 29.28 -8.56 -2.80
CA VAL A 15 28.31 -9.20 -1.91
C VAL A 15 27.21 -9.87 -2.73
N CYS A 16 27.07 -11.19 -2.61
CA CYS A 16 26.09 -11.99 -3.36
C CYS A 16 25.02 -12.58 -2.42
N PRO A 17 23.73 -12.54 -2.79
CA PRO A 17 22.68 -13.18 -2.01
C PRO A 17 22.83 -14.70 -2.04
N MET A 18 22.58 -15.34 -0.90
CA MET A 18 22.69 -16.78 -0.72
C MET A 18 21.35 -17.47 -0.94
N SER A 19 21.34 -18.49 -1.80
CA SER A 19 20.19 -19.39 -1.98
C SER A 19 20.22 -20.53 -0.94
N THR A 20 20.20 -20.18 0.34
CA THR A 20 20.17 -21.14 1.46
C THR A 20 18.75 -21.32 2.01
N THR A 21 18.56 -22.29 2.92
CA THR A 21 17.30 -22.47 3.65
C THR A 21 16.92 -21.20 4.42
N PHE A 22 15.70 -20.71 4.20
CA PHE A 22 15.17 -19.51 4.84
C PHE A 22 15.04 -19.72 6.35
N SER A 23 15.74 -18.92 7.16
CA SER A 23 15.67 -19.00 8.63
C SER A 23 14.66 -17.99 9.19
N LEU A 24 14.00 -18.33 10.29
CA LEU A 24 12.99 -17.48 10.94
C LEU A 24 13.53 -16.09 11.36
N ASP A 25 14.84 -15.98 11.60
CA ASP A 25 15.49 -14.70 11.96
C ASP A 25 15.51 -13.67 10.81
N TYR A 26 15.28 -14.13 9.57
CA TYR A 26 15.18 -13.31 8.36
C TYR A 26 13.72 -13.08 7.94
N GLU A 27 12.75 -13.60 8.70
CA GLU A 27 11.33 -13.42 8.43
C GLU A 27 10.91 -11.97 8.68
N VAL A 28 10.23 -11.39 7.69
CA VAL A 28 9.61 -10.08 7.85
C VAL A 28 8.36 -10.25 8.71
N ARG A 29 8.41 -9.74 9.94
CA ARG A 29 7.27 -9.73 10.84
C ARG A 29 6.38 -8.55 10.51
N CYS A 30 5.11 -8.84 10.26
CA CYS A 30 4.05 -7.84 10.16
C CYS A 30 3.43 -7.62 11.54
N ILE A 31 3.47 -6.40 12.04
CA ILE A 31 2.91 -6.00 13.33
C ILE A 31 1.92 -4.87 13.08
N ILE A 32 0.76 -4.93 13.71
CA ILE A 32 -0.20 -3.82 13.70
C ILE A 32 0.04 -3.02 14.98
N PRO A 33 0.67 -1.83 14.91
CA PRO A 33 1.14 -1.12 16.09
C PRO A 33 0.00 -0.48 16.92
N ARG A 34 -1.17 -0.25 16.29
CA ARG A 34 -2.32 0.40 16.91
C ARG A 34 -3.60 -0.36 16.55
N ASP A 35 -4.60 -0.33 17.44
CA ASP A 35 -5.91 -0.91 17.16
C ASP A 35 -6.52 -0.25 15.89
N PRO A 36 -6.83 -1.04 14.85
CA PRO A 36 -7.44 -0.52 13.62
C PRO A 36 -8.83 0.09 13.86
N ILE A 37 -9.54 -0.32 14.91
CA ILE A 37 -10.89 0.17 15.21
C ILE A 37 -10.85 1.62 15.65
N GLU A 38 -9.81 2.04 16.37
CA GLU A 38 -9.66 3.44 16.83
C GLU A 38 -9.55 4.45 15.68
N MET A 39 -9.11 4.01 14.50
CA MET A 39 -8.93 4.86 13.33
C MET A 39 -10.18 4.93 12.44
N LEU A 40 -11.23 4.16 12.74
CA LEU A 40 -12.44 4.16 11.93
C LEU A 40 -13.18 5.50 12.08
N LEU A 41 -13.52 6.09 10.94
CA LEU A 41 -14.35 7.28 10.89
C LEU A 41 -15.81 6.90 11.15
N VAL A 42 -16.52 7.74 11.90
CA VAL A 42 -17.96 7.58 12.12
C VAL A 42 -18.70 7.85 10.81
N LEU A 43 -19.56 6.92 10.41
CA LEU A 43 -20.36 7.06 9.19
C LEU A 43 -21.52 8.05 9.42
N PRO A 44 -21.73 9.01 8.50
CA PRO A 44 -22.90 9.88 8.55
C PRO A 44 -24.16 9.08 8.22
N PHE A 45 -25.29 9.45 8.83
CA PHE A 45 -26.60 8.86 8.51
C PHE A 45 -27.17 9.35 7.16
N CYS A 46 -26.73 10.52 6.71
CA CYS A 46 -27.10 11.09 5.42
C CYS A 46 -25.84 11.67 4.78
N GLU A 47 -25.33 11.01 3.74
CA GLU A 47 -24.15 11.51 3.04
C GLU A 47 -24.44 12.78 2.22
N PRO A 48 -23.49 13.74 2.19
CA PRO A 48 -23.57 14.86 1.27
C PRO A 48 -23.47 14.36 -0.18
N PRO A 49 -23.97 15.13 -1.16
CA PRO A 49 -23.82 14.79 -2.57
C PRO A 49 -22.34 14.66 -2.93
N PHE A 50 -22.01 13.60 -3.67
CA PHE A 50 -20.64 13.34 -4.10
C PHE A 50 -20.11 14.50 -4.97
N GLN A 51 -18.94 15.00 -4.60
CA GLN A 51 -18.18 15.99 -5.36
C GLN A 51 -16.84 15.38 -5.76
N PRO A 52 -16.50 15.34 -7.06
CA PRO A 52 -15.25 14.77 -7.52
C PRO A 52 -14.07 15.55 -6.96
N ARG A 53 -13.04 14.82 -6.53
CA ARG A 53 -11.76 15.36 -6.05
C ARG A 53 -10.61 14.85 -6.92
N GLU A 54 -9.39 15.28 -6.59
CA GLU A 54 -8.18 14.99 -7.38
C GLU A 54 -7.98 13.49 -7.70
N ARG A 55 -8.22 12.61 -6.73
CA ARG A 55 -8.01 11.16 -6.91
C ARG A 55 -9.28 10.40 -7.28
N LEU A 56 -10.41 10.80 -6.70
CA LEU A 56 -11.69 10.13 -6.92
C LEU A 56 -12.55 10.96 -7.87
N SER A 57 -12.37 10.70 -9.17
CA SER A 57 -13.15 11.31 -10.25
C SER A 57 -14.34 10.44 -10.65
N TYR A 58 -15.25 10.99 -11.47
CA TYR A 58 -16.35 10.20 -12.04
C TYR A 58 -15.88 9.04 -12.92
N GLU A 59 -14.73 9.17 -13.58
CA GLU A 59 -14.15 8.08 -14.38
C GLU A 59 -13.65 6.96 -13.47
N CYS A 60 -13.01 7.31 -12.35
CA CYS A 60 -12.59 6.35 -11.32
C CYS A 60 -13.78 5.60 -10.72
N LEU A 61 -14.90 6.28 -10.46
CA LEU A 61 -16.14 5.63 -10.00
C LEU A 61 -16.70 4.64 -11.02
N LYS A 62 -16.67 4.99 -12.31
CA LYS A 62 -17.08 4.06 -13.38
C LYS A 62 -16.18 2.83 -13.44
N LEU A 63 -14.86 3.01 -13.24
CA LEU A 63 -13.91 1.90 -13.19
C LEU A 63 -14.15 0.99 -11.98
N LEU A 64 -14.49 1.55 -10.82
CA LEU A 64 -14.84 0.77 -9.64
C LEU A 64 -16.11 -0.08 -9.84
N ASN A 65 -16.98 0.31 -10.79
CA ASN A 65 -18.19 -0.41 -11.16
C ASN A 65 -18.98 -0.88 -9.93
N ILE A 66 -19.28 0.06 -9.04
CA ILE A 66 -19.90 -0.21 -7.75
C ILE A 66 -21.29 -0.80 -8.00
N ASN A 67 -21.64 -1.84 -7.22
CA ASN A 67 -22.95 -2.47 -7.24
C ASN A 67 -23.41 -3.06 -8.60
N PRO A 68 -22.57 -3.87 -9.28
CA PRO A 68 -22.91 -4.39 -10.61
C PRO A 68 -24.12 -5.33 -10.59
N ASP A 69 -24.29 -6.07 -9.49
CA ASP A 69 -25.37 -7.04 -9.29
C ASP A 69 -26.63 -6.41 -8.68
N GLY A 70 -26.59 -5.10 -8.35
CA GLY A 70 -27.73 -4.40 -7.75
C GLY A 70 -28.09 -4.86 -6.34
N PHE A 71 -27.13 -5.43 -5.60
CA PHE A 71 -27.31 -5.87 -4.21
C PHE A 71 -27.55 -4.71 -3.23
N LEU A 72 -26.87 -3.57 -3.44
CA LEU A 72 -26.96 -2.40 -2.58
C LEU A 72 -28.16 -1.53 -2.96
N SER A 73 -28.82 -0.96 -1.96
CA SER A 73 -29.78 0.14 -2.14
C SER A 73 -29.09 1.41 -2.65
N LYS A 74 -29.88 2.36 -3.16
CA LYS A 74 -29.33 3.64 -3.68
C LYS A 74 -28.66 4.46 -2.58
N GLU A 75 -29.16 4.35 -1.35
CA GLU A 75 -28.60 4.99 -0.16
C GLU A 75 -27.29 4.31 0.25
N GLU A 76 -27.25 2.97 0.27
CA GLU A 76 -26.02 2.24 0.58
C GLU A 76 -24.92 2.47 -0.47
N GLU A 77 -25.28 2.55 -1.75
CA GLU A 77 -24.34 2.85 -2.82
C GLU A 77 -23.71 4.25 -2.64
N LYS A 78 -24.52 5.25 -2.31
CA LYS A 78 -24.03 6.60 -2.00
C LYS A 78 -23.16 6.62 -0.76
N LEU A 79 -23.54 5.90 0.30
CA LEU A 79 -22.73 5.76 1.51
C LEU A 79 -21.38 5.13 1.20
N PHE A 80 -21.36 4.08 0.38
CA PHE A 80 -20.11 3.45 -0.04
C PHE A 80 -19.21 4.40 -0.83
N ILE A 81 -19.78 5.16 -1.77
CA ILE A 81 -19.05 6.21 -2.50
C ILE A 81 -18.48 7.24 -1.52
N HIS A 82 -19.23 7.61 -0.48
CA HIS A 82 -18.75 8.53 0.56
C HIS A 82 -17.58 7.94 1.37
N ILE A 83 -17.63 6.65 1.72
CA ILE A 83 -16.53 5.96 2.40
C ILE A 83 -15.27 5.96 1.53
N MET A 84 -15.41 5.64 0.24
CA MET A 84 -14.29 5.68 -0.71
C MET A 84 -13.72 7.09 -0.83
N PHE A 85 -14.58 8.11 -0.82
CA PHE A 85 -14.16 9.51 -0.83
C PHE A 85 -13.39 9.91 0.42
N LEU A 86 -13.82 9.48 1.61
CA LEU A 86 -13.09 9.73 2.86
C LEU A 86 -11.70 9.08 2.86
N ASN A 87 -11.56 7.93 2.18
CA ASN A 87 -10.32 7.16 2.10
C ASN A 87 -9.56 7.33 0.77
N GLN A 88 -9.88 8.38 -0.01
CA GLN A 88 -9.36 8.56 -1.37
C GLN A 88 -7.83 8.58 -1.47
N ASP A 89 -7.13 8.99 -0.40
CA ASP A 89 -5.67 9.09 -0.39
C ASP A 89 -4.98 7.73 -0.32
N VAL A 90 -5.72 6.68 0.05
CA VAL A 90 -5.24 5.29 0.07
C VAL A 90 -5.52 4.59 -1.26
N LEU A 91 -6.45 5.12 -2.07
CA LEU A 91 -6.77 4.58 -3.38
C LEU A 91 -5.75 5.04 -4.41
N ALA A 92 -5.27 4.09 -5.22
CA ALA A 92 -4.36 4.34 -6.32
C ALA A 92 -5.01 3.91 -7.64
N PHE A 93 -5.35 4.88 -8.50
CA PHE A 93 -5.88 4.65 -9.83
C PHE A 93 -4.78 4.77 -10.90
N LYS A 94 -3.69 5.47 -10.59
CA LYS A 94 -2.49 5.59 -11.42
C LYS A 94 -1.27 5.06 -10.67
N ASP A 95 -0.25 4.64 -11.41
CA ASP A 95 0.99 4.14 -10.79
C ASP A 95 1.71 5.24 -9.97
N SER A 96 1.54 6.51 -10.33
CA SER A 96 2.05 7.66 -9.56
C SER A 96 1.39 7.83 -8.18
N GLU A 97 0.19 7.27 -7.99
CA GLU A 97 -0.57 7.34 -6.73
C GLU A 97 -0.29 6.14 -5.83
N ARG A 98 0.57 5.21 -6.28
CA ARG A 98 0.93 4.01 -5.54
C ARG A 98 1.59 4.37 -4.22
N GLY A 99 0.91 4.04 -3.12
CA GLY A 99 1.47 4.18 -1.77
C GLY A 99 2.42 3.04 -1.40
N THR A 100 3.27 3.29 -0.42
CA THR A 100 4.02 2.28 0.32
C THR A 100 3.45 2.14 1.72
N PHE A 101 3.59 0.95 2.32
CA PHE A 101 3.25 0.79 3.72
C PHE A 101 4.17 1.61 4.62
N LYS A 102 3.69 1.94 5.82
CA LYS A 102 4.52 2.59 6.85
C LYS A 102 5.55 1.59 7.39
N ASP A 103 6.76 2.07 7.64
CA ASP A 103 7.88 1.25 8.15
C ASP A 103 7.57 0.58 9.50
N GLU A 104 6.70 1.18 10.31
CA GLU A 104 6.30 0.65 11.62
C GLU A 104 5.58 -0.71 11.54
N TYR A 105 5.00 -1.04 10.39
CA TYR A 105 4.24 -2.28 10.22
C TYR A 105 5.15 -3.48 9.96
N PHE A 106 6.36 -3.28 9.43
CA PHE A 106 7.19 -4.35 8.92
C PHE A 106 8.59 -4.29 9.51
N SER A 107 9.08 -5.40 10.04
CA SER A 107 10.50 -5.48 10.39
C SER A 107 11.39 -5.35 9.13
N PRO A 108 12.60 -4.77 9.23
CA PRO A 108 13.49 -4.62 8.08
C PRO A 108 13.78 -5.95 7.39
N TYR A 109 13.65 -5.97 6.07
CA TYR A 109 13.99 -7.14 5.26
C TYR A 109 15.51 -7.38 5.27
N LYS A 110 15.92 -8.62 5.52
CA LYS A 110 17.32 -9.02 5.56
C LYS A 110 17.55 -10.13 4.53
N ILE A 111 18.55 -9.91 3.67
CA ILE A 111 19.01 -10.91 2.70
C ILE A 111 20.29 -11.54 3.25
N VAL A 112 20.33 -12.86 3.33
CA VAL A 112 21.56 -13.59 3.66
C VAL A 112 22.56 -13.37 2.53
N THR A 113 23.77 -12.92 2.85
CA THR A 113 24.82 -12.65 1.87
C THR A 113 26.15 -13.27 2.28
N ILE A 114 26.98 -13.63 1.29
CA ILE A 114 28.41 -13.89 1.50
C ILE A 114 29.18 -12.64 1.05
N PRO A 115 30.20 -12.19 1.82
CA PRO A 115 31.12 -11.14 1.40
C PRO A 115 31.93 -11.48 0.13
#